data_AF-A0A4U5LZU5-F1
#
_entry.id   AF-A0A4U5LZU5-F1
#
_cell.length_a   1.000
_cell.length_b   1.000
_cell.length_c   1.000
_cell.angle_alpha   90.00
_cell.angle_beta   90.00
_cell.angle_gamma   90.00
#
_symmetry.space_group_name_H-M   'P 1'
#
loop_
_entity.id
_entity.type
_entity.pdbx_description
1 polymer ?
#
loop_
_entity_poly.entity_id
_entity_poly.type
_entity_poly.pdbx_seq_one_letter_code
_entity_poly.pdbx_strand_id
1 'polypeptide(L)'
;MEGLLKNETTSQVVSSAHLQKIQCPICLDPFKTPKIFTKCGHSICEYCETIMLGTQERRFTCPVCRTETQLKVGEVLPVNWTLKGLV
;
A
#
# COMPACT_ATOMS: atom_id res chain seq x y z
N MET A 1 45.88 25.37 -19.71
CA MET A 1 44.72 25.59 -18.83
C MET A 1 43.92 24.31 -18.91
N GLU A 2 44.28 23.40 -18.03
CA GLU A 2 44.00 21.97 -18.14
C GLU A 2 42.61 21.69 -17.57
N GLY A 3 41.82 20.93 -18.29
CA GLY A 3 40.42 20.67 -17.94
C GLY A 3 40.27 19.73 -16.74
N LEU A 4 39.05 19.69 -16.21
CA LEU A 4 38.53 18.49 -15.55
C LEU A 4 37.00 18.53 -15.54
N LEU A 5 36.39 17.56 -16.23
CA LEU A 5 35.03 17.12 -15.94
C LEU A 5 34.97 16.65 -14.48
N LYS A 6 33.94 17.04 -13.73
CA LYS A 6 33.45 16.26 -12.59
C LYS A 6 31.93 16.12 -12.66
N ASN A 7 31.54 14.89 -12.91
CA ASN A 7 30.24 14.28 -12.85
C ASN A 7 29.89 13.97 -11.39
N GLU A 8 28.77 14.46 -10.86
CA GLU A 8 28.34 14.03 -9.53
C GLU A 8 26.81 14.08 -9.36
N THR A 9 26.23 12.93 -9.74
CA THR A 9 25.21 12.17 -8.99
C THR A 9 23.81 12.78 -8.80
N THR A 10 22.88 12.20 -9.56
CA THR A 10 21.43 12.12 -9.37
C THR A 10 21.00 12.14 -7.91
N SER A 11 20.70 13.32 -7.37
CA SER A 11 19.90 13.48 -6.15
C SER A 11 18.49 13.83 -6.57
N GLN A 12 17.75 12.84 -7.08
CA GLN A 12 16.30 12.94 -7.08
C GLN A 12 15.86 12.83 -5.62
N VAL A 13 15.66 13.98 -4.99
CA VAL A 13 14.97 14.07 -3.70
C VAL A 13 13.60 13.43 -3.90
N VAL A 14 13.43 12.20 -3.41
CA VAL A 14 12.12 11.55 -3.37
C VAL A 14 11.25 12.40 -2.45
N SER A 15 10.38 13.22 -3.05
CA SER A 15 9.48 14.10 -2.31
C SER A 15 8.71 13.25 -1.30
N SER A 16 8.66 13.68 -0.03
CA SER A 16 7.96 12.99 1.07
C SER A 16 6.49 12.66 0.74
N ALA A 17 5.85 13.43 -0.15
CA ALA A 17 4.51 13.18 -0.66
C ALA A 17 4.37 11.90 -1.51
N HIS A 18 5.45 11.39 -2.11
CA HIS A 18 5.44 10.15 -2.88
C HIS A 18 5.50 8.91 -1.98
N LEU A 19 6.23 8.98 -0.87
CA LEU A 19 6.28 7.88 0.12
C LEU A 19 4.90 7.61 0.74
N GLN A 20 4.10 8.65 0.98
CA GLN A 20 2.75 8.48 1.53
C GLN A 20 1.82 7.66 0.61
N LYS A 21 2.09 7.62 -0.70
CA LYS A 21 1.28 6.85 -1.66
C LYS A 21 1.61 5.35 -1.69
N ILE A 22 2.72 4.93 -1.09
CA ILE A 22 3.23 3.54 -1.09
C ILE A 22 3.28 2.93 0.31
N GLN A 23 2.58 3.51 1.28
CA GLN A 23 2.51 3.03 2.67
C GLN A 23 1.10 2.58 3.04
N CYS A 24 1.02 1.59 3.91
CA CYS A 24 -0.23 1.13 4.50
C CYS A 24 -0.84 2.23 5.37
N PRO A 25 -2.11 2.63 5.16
CA PRO A 25 -2.72 3.69 5.96
C PRO A 25 -3.00 3.29 7.42
N ILE A 26 -2.81 2.01 7.77
CA ILE A 26 -3.03 1.50 9.12
C ILE A 26 -1.72 1.49 9.92
N CYS A 27 -0.70 0.76 9.44
CA CYS A 27 0.57 0.63 10.16
C CYS A 27 1.65 1.63 9.72
N LEU A 28 1.41 2.39 8.65
CA LEU A 28 2.33 3.36 8.04
C LEU A 28 3.62 2.75 7.46
N ASP A 29 3.76 1.43 7.45
CA ASP A 29 4.86 0.74 6.79
C ASP A 29 4.69 0.73 5.26
N PRO A 30 5.79 0.72 4.50
CA PRO A 30 5.75 0.48 3.06
C PRO A 30 5.01 -0.81 2.71
N PHE A 31 4.24 -0.80 1.62
CA PHE A 31 3.57 -2.02 1.16
C PHE A 31 4.58 -3.09 0.75
N LYS A 32 4.43 -4.30 1.28
CA LYS A 32 5.06 -5.52 0.73
C LYS A 32 4.06 -6.28 -0.13
N THR A 33 2.94 -6.68 0.46
CA THR A 33 1.82 -7.32 -0.23
C THR A 33 0.59 -6.44 -0.04
N PRO A 34 0.33 -5.48 -0.95
CA PRO A 34 -0.83 -4.60 -0.84
C PRO A 34 -2.11 -5.39 -1.16
N LYS A 35 -3.10 -5.28 -0.29
CA LYS A 35 -4.43 -5.89 -0.34
C LYS A 35 -5.46 -4.83 -0.69
N ILE A 36 -6.28 -5.05 -1.71
CA ILE A 36 -7.19 -4.01 -2.25
C ILE A 36 -8.64 -4.23 -1.85
N PHE A 37 -9.28 -3.16 -1.36
CA PHE A 37 -10.74 -3.11 -1.21
C PHE A 37 -11.37 -2.94 -2.59
N THR A 38 -11.90 -4.01 -3.18
CA THR A 38 -12.37 -4.03 -4.58
C THR A 38 -13.48 -3.04 -4.89
N LYS A 39 -14.25 -2.62 -3.90
CA LYS A 39 -15.33 -1.63 -4.09
C LYS A 39 -14.87 -0.18 -4.13
N CYS A 40 -13.68 0.15 -3.63
CA CYS A 40 -13.20 1.54 -3.55
C CYS A 40 -11.75 1.75 -4.01
N GLY A 41 -10.98 0.69 -4.23
CA GLY A 41 -9.61 0.75 -4.74
C GLY A 41 -8.53 1.06 -3.71
N HIS A 42 -8.87 1.43 -2.47
CA HIS A 42 -7.88 1.66 -1.42
C HIS A 42 -7.19 0.36 -1.01
N SER A 43 -5.91 0.46 -0.61
CA SER A 43 -5.10 -0.70 -0.24
C SER A 43 -4.60 -0.64 1.19
N ILE A 44 -4.48 -1.80 1.83
CA ILE A 44 -3.82 -2.04 3.13
C ILE A 44 -2.75 -3.13 2.96
N CYS A 45 -1.89 -3.38 3.95
CA CYS A 45 -0.94 -4.51 3.86
C CYS A 45 -1.58 -5.83 4.33
N GLU A 46 -1.03 -6.96 3.88
CA GLU A 46 -1.46 -8.32 4.27
C GLU A 46 -1.46 -8.55 5.79
N TYR A 47 -0.51 -7.96 6.51
CA TYR A 47 -0.48 -8.03 7.97
C TYR A 47 -1.71 -7.36 8.60
N CYS A 48 -2.03 -6.14 8.20
CA CYS A 48 -3.21 -5.43 8.70
C CYS A 48 -4.51 -6.09 8.26
N GLU A 49 -4.56 -6.68 7.06
CA GLU A 49 -5.68 -7.52 6.65
C GLU A 49 -5.88 -8.68 7.63
N THR A 50 -4.81 -9.41 7.97
CA THR A 50 -4.88 -10.56 8.88
C THR A 50 -5.39 -10.17 10.27
N ILE A 51 -4.93 -9.03 10.81
CA ILE A 51 -5.41 -8.50 12.09
C ILE A 51 -6.91 -8.19 12.03
N MET A 52 -7.35 -7.52 10.96
CA MET A 52 -8.76 -7.18 10.80
C MET A 52 -9.64 -8.43 10.59
N LEU A 53 -9.13 -9.45 9.87
CA LEU A 53 -9.88 -10.68 9.51
C LEU A 53 -9.94 -11.68 10.67
N GLY A 54 -9.05 -11.54 11.67
CA GLY A 54 -9.04 -12.39 12.86
C GLY A 54 -10.30 -12.26 13.72
N THR A 55 -11.11 -11.22 13.48
CA THR A 55 -12.43 -11.07 14.10
C THR A 55 -13.45 -11.81 13.25
N GLN A 56 -14.36 -12.61 13.84
CA GLN A 56 -15.35 -13.43 13.14
C GLN A 56 -16.34 -12.64 12.25
N GLU A 57 -16.15 -11.34 12.10
CA GLU A 57 -16.99 -10.44 11.34
C GLU A 57 -16.66 -10.49 9.84
N ARG A 58 -17.70 -10.72 9.03
CA ARG A 58 -17.63 -10.89 7.58
C ARG A 58 -17.81 -9.58 6.81
N ARG A 59 -17.71 -8.44 7.50
CA ARG A 59 -17.85 -7.09 6.93
C ARG A 59 -16.58 -6.31 7.18
N PHE A 60 -16.02 -5.83 6.08
CA PHE A 60 -14.78 -5.09 6.05
C PHE A 60 -15.04 -3.65 5.66
N THR A 61 -14.87 -2.76 6.63
CA THR A 61 -14.96 -1.33 6.38
C THR A 61 -13.61 -0.79 5.97
N CYS A 62 -13.53 -0.20 4.77
CA CYS A 62 -12.31 0.44 4.32
C CYS A 62 -11.88 1.53 5.31
N PRO A 63 -10.64 1.51 5.84
CA PRO A 63 -10.19 2.50 6.83
C PRO A 63 -10.06 3.92 6.26
N VAL A 64 -9.99 4.05 4.93
CA VAL A 64 -9.81 5.33 4.24
C VAL A 64 -11.15 6.01 3.94
N CYS A 65 -12.09 5.28 3.33
CA CYS A 65 -13.33 5.86 2.81
C CYS A 65 -14.61 5.24 3.40
N ARG A 66 -14.47 4.30 4.34
CA ARG A 66 -15.57 3.60 5.02
C ARG A 66 -16.50 2.77 4.13
N THR A 67 -16.14 2.54 2.87
CA THR A 67 -16.88 1.62 1.98
C THR A 67 -16.81 0.19 2.51
N GLU A 68 -17.96 -0.45 2.66
CA GLU A 68 -18.06 -1.84 3.13
C GLU A 68 -17.81 -2.86 2.01
N THR A 69 -16.88 -3.77 2.25
CA THR A 69 -16.62 -4.97 1.46
C THR A 69 -17.10 -6.19 2.24
N GLN A 70 -17.80 -7.11 1.58
CA GLN A 70 -18.21 -8.39 2.18
C GLN A 70 -17.32 -9.48 1.61
N LEU A 71 -16.77 -10.32 2.48
CA LEU A 71 -15.96 -11.48 2.13
C LEU A 71 -16.65 -12.74 2.63
N LYS A 72 -16.56 -13.84 1.88
CA LYS A 72 -17.01 -15.16 2.36
C LYS A 72 -16.01 -15.71 3.39
N VAL A 73 -16.43 -16.74 4.12
CA VAL A 73 -15.56 -17.42 5.07
C VAL A 73 -14.35 -17.99 4.34
N GLY A 74 -13.15 -17.64 4.81
CA GLY A 74 -11.88 -18.05 4.20
C GLY A 74 -11.45 -17.21 3.00
N GLU A 75 -12.22 -16.21 2.58
CA GLU A 75 -11.77 -15.25 1.58
C GLU A 75 -10.93 -14.14 2.22
N VAL A 76 -9.95 -13.69 1.46
CA VAL A 76 -9.10 -12.52 1.76
C VAL A 76 -9.34 -11.46 0.69
N LEU A 77 -8.97 -10.22 0.95
CA LEU A 77 -8.91 -9.21 -0.10
C LEU A 77 -7.91 -9.68 -1.19
N PRO A 78 -8.11 -9.33 -2.46
CA PRO A 78 -7.14 -9.63 -3.50
C PRO A 78 -5.89 -8.75 -3.37
N VAL A 79 -4.80 -9.15 -4.02
CA VAL A 79 -3.58 -8.33 -4.12
C VAL A 79 -3.78 -7.21 -5.13
N ASN A 80 -3.34 -6.00 -4.79
CA ASN A 80 -3.23 -4.90 -5.75
C ASN A 80 -1.96 -5.07 -6.60
N TRP A 81 -2.05 -5.80 -7.73
CA TRP A 81 -0.89 -6.07 -8.57
C TRP A 81 -0.26 -4.82 -9.19
N THR A 82 -1.07 -3.81 -9.50
CA THR A 82 -0.57 -2.52 -9.99
C THR A 82 0.32 -1.86 -8.94
N LEU A 83 -0.12 -1.82 -7.68
CA LEU A 83 0.67 -1.25 -6.60
C LEU A 83 1.87 -2.15 -6.22
N LYS A 84 1.71 -3.47 -6.29
CA LYS A 84 2.79 -4.44 -6.05
C LYS A 84 3.94 -4.28 -7.05
N GLY A 85 3.68 -3.84 -8.28
CA GLY A 85 4.71 -3.55 -9.27
C GLY A 85 5.47 -2.24 -9.03
N LEU A 86 5.02 -1.40 -8.09
CA LEU A 86 5.62 -0.10 -7.77
C LEU A 86 6.41 -0.13 -6.46
N VAL A 87 6.35 -1.22 -5.69
CA VAL A 87 6.95 -1.36 -4.35
C VAL A 87 7.89 -2.56 -4.25
#